data_AF-K0V0M6-F1
#
_entry.id   AF-K0V0M6-F1
#
_cell.length_a   1.000
_cell.length_b   1.000
_cell.length_c   1.000
_cell.angle_alpha   90.00
_cell.angle_beta   90.00
_cell.angle_gamma   90.00
#
_symmetry.space_group_name_H-M   'P 1'
#
loop_
_entity.id
_entity.type
_entity.pdbx_description
1 polymer ?
#
loop_
_entity_poly.entity_id
_entity_poly.type
_entity_poly.pdbx_seq_one_letter_code
_entity_poly.pdbx_strand_id
1 'polypeptide(L)' 'MARPYPREFRDDVVRVARDRDDGVTIEQIATDFGVHPVTLHK' A
#
# COMPACT_ATOMS: atom_id res chain seq x y z
N MET A 1 -11.02 16.67 -9.22
CA MET A 1 -10.58 15.99 -7.99
C MET A 1 -10.32 14.53 -8.33
N ALA A 2 -9.09 14.05 -8.21
CA ALA A 2 -8.82 12.62 -8.36
C ALA A 2 -9.62 11.89 -7.28
N ARG A 3 -10.40 10.87 -7.65
CA ARG A 3 -11.12 10.08 -6.65
C ARG A 3 -10.08 9.37 -5.80
N PRO A 4 -10.19 9.43 -4.46
CA PRO A 4 -9.33 8.62 -3.61
C PRO A 4 -9.54 7.15 -3.96
N TYR A 5 -8.48 6.35 -3.81
CA TYR A 5 -8.59 4.91 -3.95
C TYR A 5 -9.71 4.37 -3.04
N PRO A 6 -10.49 3.37 -3.50
CA PRO A 6 -11.48 2.70 -2.68
C PRO A 6 -10.88 2.27 -1.33
N ARG A 7 -11.68 2.32 -0.26
CA ARG A 7 -11.20 1.93 1.08
C ARG A 7 -10.71 0.49 1.08
N GLU A 8 -11.43 -0.42 0.42
CA GLU A 8 -11.06 -1.83 0.31
C GLU A 8 -9.67 -2.01 -0.30
N PHE A 9 -9.37 -1.26 -1.36
CA PHE A 9 -8.04 -1.28 -1.99
C PHE A 9 -6.96 -0.84 -1.01
N ARG A 10 -7.18 0.25 -0.27
CA ARG A 10 -6.23 0.72 0.75
C ARG A 10 -6.02 -0.30 1.86
N ASP A 11 -7.10 -0.94 2.32
CA ASP A 11 -7.05 -1.95 3.38
C ASP A 11 -6.27 -3.19 2.91
N ASP A 12 -6.44 -3.61 1.64
CA ASP A 12 -5.67 -4.70 1.05
C ASP A 12 -4.19 -4.38 0.94
N VAL A 13 -3.82 -3.18 0.47
CA VAL A 13 -2.40 -2.81 0.38
C VAL A 13 -1.77 -2.71 1.78
N VAL A 14 -2.50 -2.19 2.77
CA VAL A 14 -2.03 -2.15 4.17
C VAL A 14 -1.87 -3.56 4.74
N ARG A 15 -2.75 -4.50 4.39
CA ARG A 15 -2.63 -5.90 4.80
C ARG A 15 -1.40 -6.56 4.19
N VAL A 16 -1.22 -6.44 2.87
CA VAL A 16 -0.04 -6.96 2.16
C VAL A 16 1.24 -6.34 2.70
N ALA A 17 1.22 -5.04 3.00
CA ALA A 17 2.33 -4.35 3.65
C ALA A 17 2.63 -4.88 5.06
N ARG A 18 1.64 -5.33 5.83
CA ARG A 18 1.85 -5.85 7.20
C ARG A 18 2.30 -7.31 7.22
N ASP A 19 1.78 -8.12 6.30
CA ASP A 19 2.10 -9.54 6.16
C ASP A 19 3.29 -9.81 5.22
N ARG A 20 4.05 -8.77 4.87
CA ARG A 20 5.19 -8.87 3.94
C ARG A 20 6.35 -9.66 4.53
N ASP A 21 7.03 -10.43 3.70
CA ASP A 21 8.30 -11.07 4.05
C ASP A 21 9.36 -10.04 4.47
N ASP A 22 10.29 -10.43 5.35
CA ASP A 22 11.37 -9.56 5.86
C ASP A 22 12.23 -8.92 4.75
N GLY A 23 12.26 -9.53 3.56
CA GLY A 23 12.98 -9.02 2.38
C GLY A 23 12.19 -8.00 1.53
N VAL A 24 10.90 -7.79 1.80
CA VAL A 24 10.02 -6.93 1.00
C VAL A 24 9.85 -5.58 1.67
N THR A 25 10.13 -4.50 0.93
CA THR A 25 9.98 -3.14 1.46
C THR A 25 8.58 -2.57 1.20
N ILE A 26 8.14 -1.65 2.06
CA ILE A 26 6.90 -0.87 1.84
C ILE A 26 6.93 -0.16 0.49
N GLU A 27 8.09 0.32 0.06
CA GLU A 27 8.25 1.04 -1.22
C GLU A 27 8.06 0.12 -2.43
N GLN A 28 8.50 -1.13 -2.36
CA GLN A 28 8.25 -2.12 -3.41
C GLN A 28 6.76 -2.42 -3.53
N ILE A 29 6.09 -2.64 -2.39
CA ILE A 29 4.63 -2.86 -2.36
C ILE A 29 3.91 -1.60 -2.89
N ALA A 30 4.30 -0.42 -2.44
CA ALA A 30 3.71 0.83 -2.92
C ALA A 30 3.86 0.99 -4.44
N THR A 31 5.04 0.63 -4.97
CA THR A 31 5.35 0.66 -6.41
C THR A 31 4.51 -0.35 -7.19
N ASP A 32 4.42 -1.60 -6.74
CA ASP A 32 3.63 -2.66 -7.38
C ASP A 32 2.13 -2.32 -7.43
N PHE A 33 1.61 -1.68 -6.38
CA PHE A 33 0.22 -1.26 -6.31
C PHE A 33 -0.03 0.13 -6.93
N GLY A 34 0.99 0.84 -7.39
CA GLY A 34 0.86 2.19 -7.95
C GLY A 34 0.36 3.23 -6.93
N VAL A 35 0.66 3.03 -5.65
CA VAL A 35 0.28 3.93 -4.56
C VAL A 35 1.49 4.67 -4.01
N HIS A 36 1.26 5.84 -3.44
CA HIS A 36 2.33 6.56 -2.76
C HIS A 36 2.60 5.90 -1.40
N PRO A 37 3.85 5.60 -1.01
CA PRO A 37 4.17 4.92 0.26
C PRO A 37 3.64 5.65 1.50
N VAL A 38 3.49 6.97 1.42
CA VAL A 38 2.87 7.81 2.47
C VAL A 38 1.41 7.43 2.77
N THR A 39 0.72 6.77 1.84
CA THR A 39 -0.66 6.29 2.05
C THR A 39 -0.74 4.99 2.86
N LEU A 40 0.40 4.32 3.07
CA LEU A 40 0.54 3.08 3.84
C LEU A 40 1.03 3.34 5.27
N HIS A 41 1.58 4.53 5.54
CA HIS A 41 1.81 5.01 6.90
C HIS A 41 0.54 5.67 7.44
N LYS A 42 -0.02 5.10 8.53
CA LYS A 42 -1.01 5.78 9.38
C LYS A 42 -0.33 6.24 10.65
#